data_AF-A0A3C0TU23-F1
#
_entry.id   AF-A0A3C0TU23-F1
#
_cell.length_a   1.000
_cell.length_b   1.000
_cell.length_c   1.000
_cell.angle_alpha   90.00
_cell.angle_beta   90.00
_cell.angle_gamma   90.00
#
_symmetry.space_group_name_H-M   'P 1'
#
loop_
_entity.id
_entity.type
_entity.pdbx_description
1 polymer ?
#
loop_
_entity_poly.entity_id
_entity_poly.type
_entity_poly.pdbx_seq_one_letter_code
_entity_poly.pdbx_strand_id
1 'polypeptide(L)' 'KSAHAVDREFRVISALNRTSIPVPRAYSLCTDESVLGTMFYVMEYVEGRVFWEPLAP' A
#
# COMPACT_ATOMS: atom_id res chain seq x y z
N LYS A 1 -14.04 8.33 -8.80
CA LYS A 1 -12.74 8.72 -8.20
C LYS A 1 -12.43 7.73 -7.07
N SER A 2 -11.88 6.56 -7.40
CA SER A 2 -11.51 5.53 -6.39
C SER A 2 -10.41 4.61 -6.93
N ALA A 3 -10.49 4.19 -8.19
CA ALA A 3 -9.47 3.37 -8.84
C ALA A 3 -8.10 4.08 -9.01
N HIS A 4 -8.10 5.39 -9.34
CA HIS A 4 -6.87 6.20 -9.51
C HIS A 4 -6.08 6.46 -8.21
N ALA A 5 -6.61 6.06 -7.06
CA ALA A 5 -5.86 6.15 -5.81
C ALA A 5 -4.99 4.90 -5.62
N VAL A 6 -5.54 3.73 -5.94
CA VAL A 6 -4.93 2.41 -5.72
C VAL A 6 -3.67 2.22 -6.58
N ASP A 7 -3.70 2.60 -7.85
CA ASP A 7 -2.54 2.57 -8.74
C ASP A 7 -1.45 3.55 -8.29
N ARG A 8 -1.84 4.75 -7.84
CA ARG A 8 -0.91 5.76 -7.33
C ARG A 8 -0.24 5.32 -6.04
N GLU A 9 -0.99 4.76 -5.09
CA GLU A 9 -0.46 4.20 -3.85
C GLU A 9 0.53 3.07 -4.13
N PHE A 10 0.15 2.10 -4.97
CA PHE A 10 1.03 1.02 -5.40
C PHE A 10 2.32 1.55 -6.01
N ARG A 11 2.23 2.55 -6.90
CA ARG A 11 3.41 3.17 -7.55
C ARG A 11 4.33 3.84 -6.55
N VAL A 12 3.79 4.61 -5.61
CA VAL A 12 4.58 5.34 -4.59
C VAL A 12 5.26 4.35 -3.65
N ILE A 13 4.52 3.37 -3.10
CA ILE A 13 5.06 2.35 -2.19
C ILE A 13 6.13 1.52 -2.90
N SER A 14 5.89 1.09 -4.15
CA SER A 14 6.86 0.33 -4.95
C SER A 14 8.15 1.11 -5.23
N ALA A 15 8.06 2.42 -5.41
CA ALA A 15 9.23 3.28 -5.60
C ALA A 15 10.02 3.46 -4.29
N LEU A 16 9.32 3.70 -3.18
CA LEU A 16 9.94 3.89 -1.86
C LEU A 16 10.64 2.63 -1.34
N ASN A 17 10.17 1.43 -1.73
CA ASN A 17 10.83 0.15 -1.45
C ASN A 17 12.29 0.08 -1.92
N ARG A 18 12.73 0.99 -2.80
CA ARG A 18 14.12 1.07 -3.31
C ARG A 18 14.97 2.11 -2.57
N THR A 19 14.48 2.65 -1.46
CA THR A 19 15.12 3.70 -0.67
C THR A 19 15.33 3.24 0.77
N SER A 20 15.91 4.09 1.62
CA SER A 20 16.06 3.83 3.06
C SER A 20 14.79 4.10 3.89
N ILE A 21 13.69 4.52 3.26
CA ILE A 21 12.43 4.79 3.96
C ILE A 21 11.70 3.46 4.20
N PRO A 22 11.33 3.15 5.46
CA PRO A 22 10.62 1.92 5.77
C PRO A 22 9.19 1.99 5.21
N VAL A 23 8.88 1.09 4.26
CA VAL A 23 7.56 0.87 3.69
C VAL A 23 7.34 -0.63 3.49
N PRO A 24 6.08 -1.12 3.55
CA PRO A 24 5.80 -2.52 3.23
C PRO A 24 6.14 -2.82 1.78
N ARG A 25 6.59 -4.04 1.49
CA ARG A 25 6.78 -4.48 0.10
C ARG A 25 5.45 -4.57 -0.63
N ALA A 26 5.29 -3.83 -1.73
CA ALA A 26 4.18 -4.03 -2.66
C ALA A 26 4.48 -5.22 -3.59
N TYR A 27 3.57 -6.20 -3.68
CA TYR A 27 3.77 -7.42 -4.47
C TYR A 27 3.22 -7.32 -5.88
N SER A 28 1.94 -6.95 -6.03
CA SER A 28 1.29 -6.87 -7.33
C SER A 28 0.05 -5.99 -7.29
N LEU A 29 -0.22 -5.30 -8.40
CA LEU A 29 -1.45 -4.53 -8.66
C LEU A 29 -2.31 -5.33 -9.63
N CYS A 30 -3.55 -5.60 -9.25
CA CYS A 30 -4.58 -6.17 -10.11
C CYS A 30 -5.49 -5.05 -10.61
N THR A 31 -5.47 -4.82 -11.93
CA THR A 31 -6.34 -3.84 -12.60
C THR A 31 -7.59 -4.47 -13.20
N ASP A 32 -7.73 -5.79 -13.10
CA ASP A 32 -8.88 -6.54 -13.60
C ASP A 32 -10.01 -6.52 -12.56
N GLU A 33 -11.00 -5.67 -12.80
CA GLU A 33 -12.16 -5.52 -11.91
C GLU A 33 -13.05 -6.77 -11.86
N SER A 34 -12.90 -7.74 -12.77
CA SER A 34 -13.68 -8.98 -12.73
C SER A 34 -13.29 -9.89 -11.56
N VAL A 35 -12.09 -9.72 -11.00
CA VAL A 35 -11.57 -10.55 -9.91
C VAL A 35 -12.22 -10.21 -8.56
N LEU A 36 -12.42 -8.93 -8.27
CA LEU A 36 -12.84 -8.44 -6.94
C LEU A 36 -13.85 -7.28 -7.00
N GLY A 37 -14.40 -6.99 -8.18
CA GLY A 37 -15.34 -5.89 -8.41
C GLY A 37 -14.70 -4.49 -8.42
N THR A 38 -13.39 -4.40 -8.19
CA THR A 38 -12.60 -3.16 -8.22
C THR A 38 -11.11 -3.47 -8.31
N MET A 39 -10.30 -2.46 -8.64
CA MET A 39 -8.84 -2.56 -8.62
C MET A 39 -8.31 -2.70 -7.20
N PHE A 40 -7.28 -3.52 -7.00
CA PHE A 40 -6.62 -3.72 -5.71
C PHE A 40 -5.14 -4.07 -5.89
N TYR A 41 -4.33 -3.90 -4.84
CA TYR A 41 -2.97 -4.43 -4.81
C TYR A 41 -2.73 -5.20 -3.52
N VAL A 42 -1.75 -6.10 -3.56
CA VAL A 42 -1.31 -6.87 -2.40
C VAL A 42 0.04 -6.33 -1.92
N MET A 43 0.19 -6.22 -0.61
CA MET A 43 1.42 -5.78 0.04
C MET A 43 1.78 -6.66 1.24
N GLU A 44 3.00 -6.51 1.71
CA GLU A 44 3.53 -7.17 2.90
C GLU A 44 2.72 -6.85 4.14
N TYR A 45 2.47 -7.89 4.93
CA TYR A 45 2.00 -7.73 6.30
C TYR A 45 3.21 -7.38 7.17
N VAL A 46 3.19 -6.20 7.77
CA VAL A 46 4.20 -5.75 8.72
C VAL A 46 3.60 -5.81 10.11
N GLU A 47 4.08 -6.75 10.93
CA GLU A 47 3.71 -6.83 12.33
C GLU A 47 4.26 -5.60 13.08
N GLY A 48 3.39 -4.89 13.80
CA GLY A 48 3.78 -3.66 14.47
C GLY A 48 2.64 -3.01 15.22
N ARG A 49 2.85 -1.76 15.62
CA ARG A 49 1.88 -0.96 16.37
C ARG A 49 1.65 0.36 15.66
N VAL A 50 0.39 0.73 15.49
CA VAL A 50 -0.01 2.07 15.04
C VAL A 50 -0.24 2.92 16.28
N PHE A 51 0.63 3.91 16.49
CA PHE A 51 0.45 4.88 17.57
C PHE A 51 -0.56 5.93 17.11
N TRP A 52 -1.79 5.85 17.63
CA TRP A 52 -2.88 6.76 17.26
C TRP A 52 -2.75 8.14 17.89
N GLU A 53 -2.12 8.21 19.06
CA GLU A 53 -1.84 9.45 19.78
C GLU A 53 -0.38 9.85 19.52
N PRO A 54 -0.11 10.97 18.82
CA PRO A 54 1.25 11.39 18.49
C PRO A 54 2.14 11.71 19.70
N LEU A 55 1.53 11.87 20.87
CA LEU A 55 2.17 12.23 22.14
C LEU A 55 2.02 11.15 23.23
N ALA A 56 1.48 9.97 22.90
CA ALA A 56 1.48 8.87 23.84
C ALA A 56 2.94 8.51 24.19
N PRO A 57 3.27 8.31 25.49
CA PRO A 57 4.65 8.15 25.96
C PRO A 57 5.35 6.92 25.39
#